data_AF-A0A7Y5KQR0-F1
#
_entry.id   AF-A0A7Y5KQR0-F1
#
_cell.length_a   1.000
_cell.length_b   1.000
_cell.length_c   1.000
_cell.angle_alpha   90.00
_cell.angle_beta   90.00
_cell.angle_gamma   90.00
#
_symmetry.space_group_name_H-M   'P 1'
#
loop_
_entity.id
_entity.type
_entity.pdbx_description
1 polymer ?
#
loop_
_entity_poly.entity_id
_entity_poly.type
_entity_poly.pdbx_seq_one_letter_code
_entity_poly.pdbx_strand_id
1 'polypeptide(L)'
;MSSSCGGFRGRGFMLAVVLVGVIGCRDDAGTGAGHSGGQDVGGGGADAHGGGETGSGAQGAGGAALGPCTTVDVIAFAPSDGGSPFFGELVPSLDGSKPDYLEVWLGSDATGTIDLLPPTNLFDCGASTCVLALADASQDSIGAWFVPTDGTLSWATIEAPYYVTGSLHAILTEVAIDAATGDITYPDGARCLEITKFDFDIPRPADGWTCNPTYYGEAATGSTNAYCDCACGALDPDCLDAAAPVLGCAQGQTCDSEGACDGIPDAWTCGENSYDQGAGNGCQCGCGYPDPDCALPGEALEGCQLDEVCTDWGTCLPASWTCDPGFYDTGFEEDCDCGCGAFDPDCFDSLAASCHFCGDPGSCNTGACPGTIDPMNNAVCARASGGRSVATQNP
;
A
#
# COMPACT_ATOMS: atom_id res chain seq x y z
N MET A 1 0.87 -32.02 4.49
CA MET A 1 0.63 -30.64 4.94
C MET A 1 0.58 -29.80 3.67
N SER A 2 -0.65 -29.52 3.21
CA SER A 2 -0.94 -28.85 1.95
C SER A 2 -1.47 -27.47 2.30
N SER A 3 -0.76 -26.42 1.93
CA SER A 3 -1.20 -25.04 2.14
C SER A 3 -1.68 -24.49 0.80
N SER A 4 -2.98 -24.24 0.68
CA SER A 4 -3.58 -23.50 -0.43
C SER A 4 -3.49 -22.00 -0.14
N CYS A 5 -2.96 -21.22 -1.09
CA CYS A 5 -3.13 -19.77 -1.10
C CYS A 5 -4.42 -19.44 -1.87
N GLY A 6 -5.37 -18.79 -1.21
CA GLY A 6 -6.56 -18.20 -1.83
C GLY A 6 -6.20 -16.91 -2.56
N GLY A 7 -6.75 -16.72 -3.75
CA GLY A 7 -6.53 -15.55 -4.59
C GLY A 7 -7.48 -14.41 -4.24
N PHE A 8 -6.93 -13.24 -3.95
CA PHE A 8 -7.65 -11.97 -3.88
C PHE A 8 -7.60 -11.30 -5.26
N ARG A 9 -8.75 -11.00 -5.85
CA ARG A 9 -8.87 -10.24 -7.11
C ARG A 9 -9.42 -8.85 -6.81
N GLY A 10 -8.53 -7.90 -6.53
CA GLY A 10 -8.83 -6.47 -6.58
C GLY A 10 -8.14 -5.86 -7.81
N ARG A 11 -8.90 -5.23 -8.71
CA ARG A 11 -8.36 -4.41 -9.79
C ARG A 11 -8.07 -3.02 -9.24
N GLY A 12 -6.90 -2.86 -8.64
CA GLY A 12 -6.26 -1.57 -8.40
C GLY A 12 -4.87 -1.62 -9.01
N PHE A 13 -4.42 -0.53 -9.63
CA PHE A 13 -3.08 -0.40 -10.19
C PHE A 13 -2.09 -0.40 -9.00
N MET A 14 -1.70 -1.58 -8.52
CA MET A 14 -0.56 -1.72 -7.61
C MET A 14 0.71 -1.53 -8.43
N LEU A 15 1.34 -0.37 -8.28
CA LEU A 15 2.76 -0.19 -8.59
C LEU A 15 3.54 -0.98 -7.54
N ALA A 16 3.68 -2.29 -7.74
CA ALA A 16 4.58 -3.10 -6.93
C ALA A 16 6.01 -2.57 -7.11
N VAL A 17 6.51 -1.90 -6.09
CA VAL A 17 7.88 -1.39 -5.97
C VAL A 17 8.85 -2.54 -6.28
N VAL A 18 9.63 -2.37 -7.34
CA VAL A 18 10.72 -3.29 -7.72
C VAL A 18 11.88 -3.06 -6.76
N LEU A 19 11.76 -3.54 -5.53
CA LEU A 19 12.93 -4.04 -4.82
C LEU A 19 13.22 -5.41 -5.45
N VAL A 20 14.11 -5.46 -6.44
CA VAL A 20 14.80 -6.73 -6.75
C VAL A 20 15.65 -7.05 -5.53
N GLY A 21 15.03 -7.63 -4.50
CA GLY A 21 15.73 -8.34 -3.47
C GLY A 21 16.39 -9.54 -4.14
N VAL A 22 17.61 -9.36 -4.64
CA VAL A 22 18.52 -10.48 -4.89
C VAL A 22 18.92 -11.04 -3.51
N ILE A 23 17.97 -11.66 -2.83
CA ILE A 23 18.27 -12.56 -1.72
C ILE A 23 18.81 -13.83 -2.38
N GLY A 24 20.12 -13.85 -2.61
CA GLY A 24 20.82 -15.08 -2.94
C GLY A 24 20.57 -16.08 -1.81
N CYS A 25 19.71 -17.07 -2.05
CA CYS A 25 19.66 -18.28 -1.25
C CYS A 25 21.04 -18.94 -1.35
N ARG A 26 21.87 -18.73 -0.32
CA ARG A 26 23.12 -19.46 -0.16
C ARG A 26 22.78 -20.84 0.39
N ASP A 27 22.80 -21.84 -0.50
CA ASP A 27 22.71 -23.24 -0.11
C ASP A 27 23.97 -23.64 0.66
N ASP A 28 23.92 -23.64 1.99
CA ASP A 28 24.92 -24.29 2.83
C ASP A 28 24.69 -25.81 2.84
N ALA A 29 25.15 -26.47 1.78
CA ALA A 29 25.37 -27.92 1.78
C ALA A 29 26.71 -28.21 2.44
N GLY A 30 26.67 -28.74 3.67
CA GLY A 30 27.86 -29.20 4.37
C GLY A 30 28.49 -30.45 3.76
N THR A 31 29.81 -30.54 3.84
CA THR A 31 30.56 -31.81 3.96
C THR A 31 31.80 -31.57 4.79
N GLY A 32 31.94 -32.35 5.88
CA GLY A 32 33.10 -32.31 6.76
C GLY A 32 34.25 -33.22 6.31
N ALA A 33 35.39 -33.09 7.00
CA ALA A 33 36.24 -34.15 7.56
C ALA A 33 37.72 -33.72 7.65
N GLY A 34 38.16 -33.51 8.88
CA GLY A 34 39.46 -33.84 9.49
C GLY A 34 40.77 -33.87 8.69
N HIS A 35 41.77 -33.13 9.19
CA HIS A 35 43.05 -33.75 9.55
C HIS A 35 43.85 -32.93 10.57
N SER A 36 44.48 -33.67 11.49
CA SER A 36 45.39 -33.28 12.54
C SER A 36 46.83 -33.03 12.04
N GLY A 37 47.57 -32.15 12.70
CA GLY A 37 49.04 -32.09 12.60
C GLY A 37 49.60 -30.76 13.09
N GLY A 38 50.32 -30.76 14.20
CA GLY A 38 50.91 -29.56 14.80
C GLY A 38 52.32 -29.23 14.28
N GLN A 39 52.87 -28.09 14.73
CA GLN A 39 54.24 -27.93 15.22
C GLN A 39 54.49 -26.46 15.63
N ASP A 40 55.24 -26.32 16.72
CA ASP A 40 55.87 -25.09 17.23
C ASP A 40 56.70 -24.34 16.17
N VAL A 41 56.80 -23.00 16.25
CA VAL A 41 58.06 -22.25 16.50
C VAL A 41 57.72 -20.84 16.97
N GLY A 42 58.41 -20.34 18.00
CA GLY A 42 58.36 -18.94 18.43
C GLY A 42 59.36 -18.03 17.70
N GLY A 43 59.46 -16.79 18.21
CA GLY A 43 60.66 -15.97 18.09
C GLY A 43 60.57 -14.76 17.16
N GLY A 44 60.40 -13.58 17.78
CA GLY A 44 61.25 -12.39 17.63
C GLY A 44 61.64 -11.87 16.24
N GLY A 45 61.37 -10.58 16.01
CA GLY A 45 62.01 -9.81 14.95
C GLY A 45 61.40 -8.43 14.81
N ALA A 46 62.01 -7.43 15.47
CA ALA A 46 61.85 -6.03 15.12
C ALA A 46 62.46 -5.79 13.73
N ASP A 47 61.88 -4.90 12.91
CA ASP A 47 62.64 -3.99 12.05
C ASP A 47 61.74 -2.90 11.40
N ALA A 48 62.22 -1.65 11.58
CA ALA A 48 62.19 -0.49 10.70
C ALA A 48 60.96 -0.17 9.82
N HIS A 49 60.22 0.87 10.22
CA HIS A 49 59.40 1.69 9.31
C HIS A 49 60.30 2.59 8.43
N GLY A 50 60.46 2.20 7.17
CA GLY A 50 60.93 3.05 6.08
C GLY A 50 59.74 3.61 5.30
N GLY A 51 59.68 4.94 5.17
CA GLY A 51 58.67 5.65 4.41
C GLY A 51 58.74 5.39 2.91
N GLY A 52 57.57 5.33 2.29
CA GLY A 52 57.39 5.26 0.84
C GLY A 52 55.98 5.72 0.50
N GLU A 53 55.81 7.02 0.33
CA GLU A 53 54.62 7.59 -0.31
C GLU A 53 54.55 7.04 -1.74
N THR A 54 53.68 6.06 -1.95
CA THR A 54 53.30 5.59 -3.28
C THR A 54 52.10 6.41 -3.72
N GLY A 55 52.38 7.48 -4.47
CA GLY A 55 51.36 8.24 -5.18
C GLY A 55 50.62 7.31 -6.14
N SER A 56 49.38 6.99 -5.80
CA SER A 56 48.45 6.27 -6.65
C SER A 56 48.00 7.24 -7.75
N GLY A 57 48.73 7.23 -8.87
CA GLY A 57 48.29 7.92 -10.07
C GLY A 57 47.01 7.28 -10.58
N ALA A 58 45.88 7.97 -10.40
CA ALA A 58 44.64 7.64 -11.08
C ALA A 58 44.93 7.57 -12.58
N GLN A 59 44.84 6.36 -13.14
CA GLN A 59 44.91 6.16 -14.58
C GLN A 59 43.67 6.82 -15.18
N GLY A 60 43.85 7.99 -15.78
CA GLY A 60 42.81 8.66 -16.55
C GLY A 60 42.42 7.76 -17.71
N ALA A 61 41.31 7.06 -17.57
CA ALA A 61 40.63 6.42 -18.69
C ALA A 61 40.40 7.51 -19.74
N GLY A 62 40.96 7.33 -20.93
CA GLY A 62 40.78 8.26 -22.04
C GLY A 62 39.31 8.26 -22.44
N GLY A 63 38.55 9.22 -21.93
CA GLY A 63 37.12 9.37 -22.22
C GLY A 63 36.92 9.57 -23.71
N ALA A 64 36.28 8.61 -24.36
CA ALA A 64 35.66 8.85 -25.65
C ALA A 64 34.67 10.02 -25.45
N ALA A 65 34.77 11.06 -26.27
CA ALA A 65 33.85 12.18 -26.19
C ALA A 65 32.42 11.64 -26.41
N LEU A 66 31.57 11.77 -25.39
CA LEU A 66 30.15 11.46 -25.51
C LEU A 66 29.55 12.34 -26.62
N GLY A 67 28.65 11.77 -27.42
CA GLY A 67 27.85 12.56 -28.37
C GLY A 67 26.97 13.59 -27.66
N PRO A 68 26.23 14.44 -28.40
CA PRO A 68 25.25 15.33 -27.79
C PRO A 68 24.19 14.51 -27.03
N CYS A 69 23.82 14.96 -25.82
CA CYS A 69 22.81 14.29 -25.02
C CYS A 69 21.39 14.53 -25.55
N THR A 70 20.53 13.54 -25.36
CA THR A 70 19.10 13.67 -25.64
C THR A 70 18.45 14.46 -24.51
N THR A 71 17.85 15.60 -24.82
CA THR A 71 17.08 16.37 -23.84
C THR A 71 15.78 15.65 -23.51
N VAL A 72 15.47 15.52 -22.23
CA VAL A 72 14.20 14.97 -21.71
C VAL A 72 13.60 15.89 -20.65
N ASP A 73 12.28 15.94 -20.64
CA ASP A 73 11.46 16.55 -19.59
C ASP A 73 11.00 15.47 -18.61
N VAL A 74 10.65 15.89 -17.39
CA VAL A 74 10.10 15.03 -16.34
C VAL A 74 8.67 15.50 -16.05
N ILE A 75 7.72 14.57 -16.04
CA ILE A 75 6.30 14.83 -15.74
C ILE A 75 5.80 13.89 -14.63
N ALA A 76 4.65 14.21 -14.02
CA ALA A 76 3.97 13.37 -13.03
C ALA A 76 4.87 12.89 -11.88
N PHE A 77 5.52 13.84 -11.17
CA PHE A 77 6.48 13.52 -10.13
C PHE A 77 5.82 13.34 -8.76
N ALA A 78 5.89 12.14 -8.20
CA ALA A 78 5.21 11.78 -6.96
C ALA A 78 6.09 10.89 -6.05
N PRO A 79 5.86 10.89 -4.72
CA PRO A 79 6.51 9.92 -3.82
C PRO A 79 5.99 8.50 -4.09
N SER A 80 6.78 7.50 -3.76
CA SER A 80 6.30 6.11 -3.63
C SER A 80 5.37 5.94 -2.42
N ASP A 81 4.66 4.81 -2.28
CA ASP A 81 3.81 4.52 -1.12
C ASP A 81 4.56 4.52 0.24
N GLY A 82 5.89 4.43 0.20
CA GLY A 82 6.79 4.57 1.36
C GLY A 82 7.54 5.90 1.38
N GLY A 83 7.16 6.84 0.51
CA GLY A 83 7.72 8.18 0.36
C GLY A 83 8.93 8.29 -0.54
N SER A 84 10.04 7.65 -0.16
CA SER A 84 11.24 7.57 -0.99
C SER A 84 11.37 6.15 -1.55
N PRO A 85 11.64 6.00 -2.85
CA PRO A 85 12.00 7.04 -3.81
C PRO A 85 10.80 7.83 -4.34
N PHE A 86 11.10 8.96 -4.99
CA PHE A 86 10.17 9.72 -5.82
C PHE A 86 10.31 9.30 -7.27
N PHE A 87 9.20 9.22 -8.01
CA PHE A 87 9.17 8.82 -9.40
C PHE A 87 8.60 9.93 -10.27
N GLY A 88 9.16 10.15 -11.45
CA GLY A 88 8.57 10.94 -12.53
C GLY A 88 8.71 10.22 -13.87
N GLU A 89 7.84 10.51 -14.83
CA GLU A 89 7.90 9.95 -16.19
C GLU A 89 8.78 10.83 -17.09
N LEU A 90 9.62 10.22 -17.94
CA LEU A 90 10.51 10.91 -18.87
C LEU A 90 9.85 11.09 -20.25
N VAL A 91 9.92 12.31 -20.80
CA VAL A 91 9.35 12.65 -22.12
C VAL A 91 10.37 13.40 -22.98
N PRO A 92 10.58 13.04 -24.26
CA PRO A 92 9.99 11.88 -24.93
C PRO A 92 10.52 10.56 -24.36
N SER A 93 9.74 9.49 -24.55
CA SER A 93 10.19 8.14 -24.25
C SER A 93 11.49 7.83 -25.02
N LEU A 94 12.45 7.24 -24.31
CA LEU A 94 13.83 7.01 -24.71
C LEU A 94 13.96 5.87 -25.70
N ASP A 95 13.20 4.79 -25.50
CA ASP A 95 13.07 3.66 -26.40
C ASP A 95 11.87 2.76 -26.06
N GLY A 96 11.57 1.86 -26.99
CA GLY A 96 10.64 0.76 -26.77
C GLY A 96 9.17 1.15 -26.63
N SER A 97 8.45 0.39 -25.82
CA SER A 97 6.99 0.49 -25.65
C SER A 97 6.58 0.55 -24.18
N LYS A 98 7.56 0.49 -23.29
CA LYS A 98 7.36 0.57 -21.85
C LYS A 98 7.67 2.00 -21.39
N PRO A 99 7.12 2.42 -20.26
CA PRO A 99 7.38 3.73 -19.70
C PRO A 99 8.84 3.88 -19.24
N ASP A 100 9.34 5.10 -19.34
CA ASP A 100 10.65 5.51 -18.86
C ASP A 100 10.48 6.37 -17.61
N TYR A 101 11.24 6.08 -16.56
CA TYR A 101 11.09 6.77 -15.28
C TYR A 101 12.37 7.45 -14.84
N LEU A 102 12.22 8.61 -14.22
CA LEU A 102 13.17 9.19 -13.31
C LEU A 102 12.86 8.72 -11.89
N GLU A 103 13.88 8.29 -11.16
CA GLU A 103 13.80 7.92 -9.76
C GLU A 103 14.76 8.81 -8.95
N VAL A 104 14.23 9.48 -7.92
CA VAL A 104 15.00 10.37 -7.05
C VAL A 104 14.90 9.85 -5.62
N TRP A 105 16.05 9.49 -5.06
CA TRP A 105 16.21 9.11 -3.66
C TRP A 105 16.72 10.33 -2.90
N LEU A 106 16.02 10.74 -1.86
CA LEU A 106 16.47 11.84 -0.99
C LEU A 106 16.96 11.25 0.34
N GLY A 107 18.19 11.60 0.74
CA GLY A 107 18.69 11.23 2.06
C GLY A 107 17.92 11.96 3.17
N SER A 108 17.68 11.29 4.30
CA SER A 108 16.79 11.74 5.38
C SER A 108 17.11 13.12 5.99
N ASP A 109 18.36 13.59 5.86
CA ASP A 109 18.84 14.79 6.55
C ASP A 109 19.29 15.89 5.58
N ALA A 110 19.23 15.64 4.28
CA ALA A 110 19.80 16.55 3.30
C ALA A 110 18.77 17.65 2.97
N THR A 111 19.25 18.89 2.91
CA THR A 111 18.56 20.10 2.44
C THR A 111 19.59 20.98 1.72
N GLY A 112 19.12 21.86 0.84
CA GLY A 112 19.98 22.74 0.05
C GLY A 112 20.27 22.16 -1.33
N THR A 113 21.42 22.53 -1.90
CA THR A 113 21.85 22.12 -3.24
C THR A 113 23.02 21.17 -3.14
N ILE A 114 22.94 20.01 -3.79
CA ILE A 114 24.05 19.08 -3.95
C ILE A 114 24.45 19.01 -5.43
N ASP A 115 25.74 18.84 -5.67
CA ASP A 115 26.25 18.45 -6.97
C ASP A 115 26.03 16.95 -7.15
N LEU A 116 25.47 16.56 -8.29
CA LEU A 116 25.25 15.16 -8.63
C LEU A 116 26.53 14.58 -9.22
N LEU A 117 27.16 13.67 -8.48
CA LEU A 117 28.37 12.97 -8.91
C LEU A 117 28.03 11.54 -9.33
N PRO A 118 28.82 10.93 -10.24
CA PRO A 118 28.65 9.54 -10.59
C PRO A 118 28.76 8.63 -9.35
N PRO A 119 27.73 7.81 -9.05
CA PRO A 119 27.85 6.81 -8.00
C PRO A 119 28.87 5.75 -8.43
N THR A 120 29.63 5.24 -7.46
CA THR A 120 30.56 4.12 -7.68
C THR A 120 29.84 2.77 -7.62
N ASN A 121 28.73 2.70 -6.88
CA ASN A 121 27.92 1.50 -6.70
C ASN A 121 26.44 1.91 -6.54
N LEU A 122 25.53 1.20 -7.21
CA LEU A 122 24.10 1.53 -7.17
C LEU A 122 23.48 1.25 -5.79
N PHE A 123 23.99 0.28 -5.05
CA PHE A 123 23.45 -0.10 -3.75
C PHE A 123 23.66 0.97 -2.66
N ASP A 124 24.56 1.92 -2.90
CA ASP A 124 24.77 3.06 -1.99
C ASP A 124 23.63 4.10 -2.05
N CYS A 125 22.75 4.01 -3.06
CA CYS A 125 21.64 4.94 -3.23
C CYS A 125 20.56 4.84 -2.16
N GLY A 126 20.44 3.71 -1.45
CA GLY A 126 19.46 3.58 -0.37
C GLY A 126 19.79 4.43 0.87
N ALA A 127 21.05 4.84 1.05
CA ALA A 127 21.51 5.63 2.19
C ALA A 127 21.90 7.07 1.84
N SER A 128 21.99 7.39 0.54
CA SER A 128 22.48 8.65 0.01
C SER A 128 21.45 9.30 -0.91
N THR A 129 21.61 10.58 -1.21
CA THR A 129 20.80 11.22 -2.25
C THR A 129 21.26 10.71 -3.61
N CYS A 130 20.34 10.16 -4.41
CA CYS A 130 20.60 9.62 -5.73
C CYS A 130 19.54 10.05 -6.74
N VAL A 131 19.95 10.13 -8.01
CA VAL A 131 19.06 10.32 -9.15
C VAL A 131 19.36 9.19 -10.12
N LEU A 132 18.35 8.50 -10.62
CA LEU A 132 18.47 7.42 -11.60
C LEU A 132 17.44 7.64 -12.69
N ALA A 133 17.75 7.27 -13.93
CA ALA A 133 16.73 7.12 -14.97
C ALA A 133 16.72 5.67 -15.48
N LEU A 134 15.51 5.14 -15.66
CA LEU A 134 15.22 3.77 -16.04
C LEU A 134 14.50 3.80 -17.37
N ALA A 135 15.13 3.25 -18.41
CA ALA A 135 14.48 3.12 -19.71
C ALA A 135 13.78 1.76 -19.84
N ASP A 136 12.65 1.75 -20.53
CA ASP A 136 11.83 0.57 -20.82
C ASP A 136 11.47 -0.23 -19.54
N ALA A 137 11.14 0.49 -18.46
CA ALA A 137 10.98 -0.08 -17.14
C ALA A 137 9.63 -0.80 -16.96
N SER A 138 9.67 -1.95 -16.31
CA SER A 138 8.51 -2.77 -15.94
C SER A 138 8.80 -3.57 -14.67
N GLN A 139 7.77 -4.21 -14.11
CA GLN A 139 7.92 -5.04 -12.90
C GLN A 139 9.01 -6.12 -13.05
N ASP A 140 9.22 -6.65 -14.26
CA ASP A 140 10.12 -7.79 -14.50
C ASP A 140 11.43 -7.43 -15.20
N SER A 141 11.59 -6.19 -15.67
CA SER A 141 12.77 -5.82 -16.47
C SER A 141 12.96 -4.32 -16.59
N ILE A 142 14.22 -3.93 -16.69
CA ILE A 142 14.67 -2.58 -17.02
C ILE A 142 15.56 -2.71 -18.26
N GLY A 143 15.27 -1.94 -19.30
CA GLY A 143 15.99 -1.98 -20.56
C GLY A 143 17.38 -1.36 -20.46
N ALA A 144 17.47 -0.17 -19.85
CA ALA A 144 18.72 0.51 -19.58
C ALA A 144 18.68 1.34 -18.30
N TRP A 145 19.84 1.54 -17.70
CA TRP A 145 20.03 2.36 -16.51
C TRP A 145 20.86 3.59 -16.86
N PHE A 146 20.50 4.74 -16.30
CA PHE A 146 21.25 5.97 -16.45
C PHE A 146 21.54 6.57 -15.08
N VAL A 147 22.79 6.97 -14.86
CA VAL A 147 23.26 7.57 -13.60
C VAL A 147 23.83 8.96 -13.84
N PRO A 148 23.77 9.88 -12.86
CA PRO A 148 24.26 11.24 -13.02
C PRO A 148 25.75 11.22 -13.26
N THR A 149 26.19 12.05 -14.20
CA THR A 149 27.61 12.32 -14.47
C THR A 149 27.97 13.78 -14.23
N ASP A 150 26.97 14.65 -14.27
CA ASP A 150 27.02 16.06 -13.91
C ASP A 150 25.61 16.53 -13.53
N GLY A 151 25.50 17.66 -12.86
CA GLY A 151 24.23 18.27 -12.50
C GLY A 151 24.13 18.73 -11.05
N THR A 152 22.96 19.26 -10.71
CA THR A 152 22.61 19.74 -9.38
C THR A 152 21.20 19.35 -9.02
N LEU A 153 21.01 18.89 -7.78
CA LEU A 153 19.70 18.72 -7.18
C LEU A 153 19.58 19.69 -6.01
N SER A 154 18.54 20.52 -6.01
CA SER A 154 18.28 21.51 -4.97
C SER A 154 16.91 21.29 -4.37
N TRP A 155 16.79 21.29 -3.04
CA TRP A 155 15.50 21.19 -2.36
C TRP A 155 15.51 21.90 -1.01
N ALA A 156 14.37 22.46 -0.62
CA ALA A 156 14.31 23.36 0.53
C ALA A 156 14.13 22.60 1.85
N THR A 157 13.20 21.64 1.91
CA THR A 157 12.86 20.92 3.14
C THR A 157 12.19 19.62 2.78
N ILE A 158 12.45 18.56 3.53
CA ILE A 158 11.64 17.34 3.57
C ILE A 158 10.91 17.40 4.90
N GLU A 159 9.67 17.86 4.90
CA GLU A 159 8.82 17.69 6.09
C GLU A 159 8.23 16.28 6.02
N ALA A 160 8.40 15.52 7.10
CA ALA A 160 7.85 14.19 7.20
C ALA A 160 6.31 14.25 7.07
N PRO A 161 5.66 13.34 6.34
CA PRO A 161 6.25 12.21 5.64
C PRO A 161 7.12 12.55 4.41
N TYR A 162 6.73 13.34 3.39
CA TYR A 162 7.56 13.48 2.17
C TYR A 162 7.29 14.77 1.35
N TYR A 163 7.14 15.93 1.99
CA TYR A 163 6.85 17.19 1.29
C TYR A 163 8.13 17.84 0.84
N VAL A 164 8.27 18.08 -0.46
CA VAL A 164 9.51 18.58 -1.03
C VAL A 164 9.25 19.53 -2.18
N THR A 165 9.86 20.71 -2.10
CA THR A 165 9.96 21.66 -3.20
C THR A 165 11.43 21.76 -3.62
N GLY A 166 11.69 21.69 -4.91
CA GLY A 166 13.06 21.67 -5.42
C GLY A 166 13.18 21.83 -6.92
N SER A 167 14.41 21.71 -7.39
CA SER A 167 14.76 21.73 -8.80
C SER A 167 15.89 20.75 -9.10
N LEU A 168 15.79 20.05 -10.21
CA LEU A 168 16.79 19.14 -10.75
C LEU A 168 17.33 19.66 -12.08
N HIS A 169 18.64 19.65 -12.25
CA HIS A 169 19.33 19.69 -13.53
C HIS A 169 20.33 18.54 -13.54
N ALA A 170 20.33 17.69 -14.56
CA ALA A 170 21.20 16.53 -14.58
C ALA A 170 21.61 16.13 -15.99
N ILE A 171 22.87 15.72 -16.13
CA ILE A 171 23.36 14.96 -17.27
C ILE A 171 23.54 13.52 -16.82
N LEU A 172 22.71 12.63 -17.36
CA LEU A 172 22.70 11.21 -17.00
C LEU A 172 23.36 10.41 -18.12
N THR A 173 24.20 9.44 -17.78
CA THR A 173 24.87 8.57 -18.77
C THR A 173 24.44 7.12 -18.57
N GLU A 174 24.20 6.41 -19.68
CA GLU A 174 23.84 5.00 -19.71
C GLU A 174 24.95 4.14 -19.10
N VAL A 175 24.55 3.17 -18.27
CA VAL A 175 25.46 2.26 -17.59
C VAL A 175 24.97 0.82 -17.62
N ALA A 176 25.92 -0.11 -17.52
CA ALA A 176 25.67 -1.50 -17.19
C ALA A 176 25.94 -1.73 -15.70
N ILE A 177 25.04 -2.46 -15.04
CA ILE A 177 25.09 -2.72 -13.60
C ILE A 177 25.32 -4.22 -13.38
N ASP A 178 26.34 -4.56 -12.59
CA ASP A 178 26.52 -5.93 -12.13
C ASP A 178 25.44 -6.25 -11.08
N ALA A 179 24.55 -7.20 -11.38
CA ALA A 179 23.42 -7.50 -10.51
C ALA A 179 23.82 -8.12 -9.15
N ALA A 180 25.04 -8.65 -9.02
CA ALA A 180 25.52 -9.25 -7.78
C ALA A 180 26.23 -8.24 -6.88
N THR A 181 27.00 -7.31 -7.46
CA THR A 181 27.79 -6.35 -6.69
C THR A 181 27.21 -4.94 -6.68
N GLY A 182 26.37 -4.58 -7.64
CA GLY A 182 25.87 -3.21 -7.84
C GLY A 182 26.89 -2.30 -8.53
N ASP A 183 28.02 -2.85 -9.00
CA ASP A 183 29.08 -2.07 -9.62
C ASP A 183 28.63 -1.51 -10.98
N ILE A 184 29.04 -0.27 -11.24
CA ILE A 184 28.65 0.50 -12.42
C ILE A 184 29.78 0.48 -13.44
N THR A 185 29.44 0.15 -14.69
CA THR A 185 30.36 0.23 -15.84
C THR A 185 29.73 0.99 -16.99
N TYR A 186 30.54 1.73 -17.74
CA TYR A 186 30.08 2.53 -18.89
C TYR A 186 30.34 1.75 -20.18
N PRO A 187 29.28 1.33 -20.91
CA PRO A 187 29.47 0.64 -22.18
C PRO A 187 30.10 1.56 -23.24
N ASP A 188 30.85 0.99 -24.17
CA ASP A 188 31.38 1.74 -25.32
C ASP A 188 30.20 2.31 -26.13
N GLY A 189 30.19 3.63 -26.31
CA GLY A 189 29.08 4.32 -26.99
C GLY A 189 27.85 4.54 -26.12
N ALA A 190 28.00 4.54 -24.79
CA ALA A 190 26.94 4.91 -23.84
C ALA A 190 26.18 6.16 -24.29
N ARG A 191 24.84 6.07 -24.24
CA ARG A 191 23.97 7.22 -24.47
C ARG A 191 24.02 8.19 -23.29
N CYS A 192 23.67 9.44 -23.53
CA CYS A 192 23.45 10.40 -22.45
C CYS A 192 22.13 11.14 -22.60
N LEU A 193 21.55 11.51 -21.45
CA LEU A 193 20.31 12.27 -21.30
C LEU A 193 20.63 13.58 -20.60
N GLU A 194 19.91 14.64 -20.95
CA GLU A 194 19.98 15.93 -20.28
C GLU A 194 18.59 16.33 -19.78
N ILE A 195 18.46 16.50 -18.47
CA ILE A 195 17.33 17.17 -17.83
C ILE A 195 17.77 18.62 -17.63
N THR A 196 17.38 19.51 -18.55
CA THR A 196 17.85 20.91 -18.55
C THR A 196 17.36 21.68 -17.32
N LYS A 197 16.11 21.46 -16.91
CA LYS A 197 15.58 21.94 -15.63
C LYS A 197 14.26 21.24 -15.36
N PHE A 198 14.11 20.71 -14.16
CA PHE A 198 12.87 20.15 -13.67
C PHE A 198 12.58 20.73 -12.29
N ASP A 199 11.60 21.62 -12.19
CA ASP A 199 11.12 22.12 -10.90
C ASP A 199 10.01 21.19 -10.39
N PHE A 200 10.07 20.80 -9.13
CA PHE A 200 9.06 19.96 -8.48
C PHE A 200 8.58 20.60 -7.19
N ASP A 201 7.28 20.44 -6.91
CA ASP A 201 6.63 20.93 -5.71
C ASP A 201 5.59 19.90 -5.26
N ILE A 202 5.96 19.10 -4.26
CA ILE A 202 5.05 18.14 -3.64
C ILE A 202 4.49 18.84 -2.39
N PRO A 203 3.25 19.34 -2.45
CA PRO A 203 2.70 20.16 -1.40
C PRO A 203 2.51 19.35 -0.12
N ARG A 204 2.62 20.03 1.02
CA ARG A 204 2.17 19.48 2.28
C ARG A 204 0.63 19.41 2.28
N PRO A 205 0.02 18.23 2.55
CA PRO A 205 -1.39 18.08 2.87
C PRO A 205 -1.82 19.05 3.96
N ALA A 206 -3.04 19.55 3.83
CA ALA A 206 -3.66 20.37 4.85
C ALA A 206 -3.64 19.66 6.22
N ASP A 207 -3.58 20.47 7.29
CA ASP A 207 -3.64 19.93 8.65
C ASP A 207 -4.95 19.14 8.84
N GLY A 208 -4.83 17.90 9.31
CA GLY A 208 -5.96 16.97 9.45
C GLY A 208 -6.02 15.87 8.40
N TRP A 209 -5.20 15.95 7.33
CA TRP A 209 -5.12 14.87 6.34
C TRP A 209 -4.65 13.53 6.93
N THR A 210 -5.42 12.46 6.74
CA THR A 210 -5.16 11.11 7.26
C THR A 210 -4.90 10.06 6.19
N CYS A 211 -5.17 10.36 4.91
CA CYS A 211 -4.89 9.45 3.80
C CYS A 211 -3.41 9.43 3.42
N ASN A 212 -3.04 8.56 2.46
CA ASN A 212 -1.70 8.57 1.90
C ASN A 212 -1.40 9.96 1.33
N PRO A 213 -0.29 10.63 1.72
CA PRO A 213 0.06 11.94 1.20
C PRO A 213 0.26 12.00 -0.32
N THR A 214 0.54 10.86 -0.96
CA THR A 214 0.64 10.79 -2.42
C THR A 214 -0.67 11.11 -3.13
N TYR A 215 -1.80 11.02 -2.42
CA TYR A 215 -3.14 11.28 -2.94
C TYR A 215 -3.60 12.74 -2.74
N TYR A 216 -2.74 13.63 -2.26
CA TYR A 216 -3.14 15.01 -1.99
C TYR A 216 -2.70 15.95 -3.12
N GLY A 217 -3.66 16.54 -3.84
CA GLY A 217 -3.38 17.55 -4.88
C GLY A 217 -2.54 17.03 -6.03
N GLU A 218 -2.84 15.82 -6.50
CA GLU A 218 -2.14 15.09 -7.56
C GLU A 218 -2.24 15.81 -8.90
N ALA A 219 -3.31 16.58 -9.15
CA ALA A 219 -3.40 17.39 -10.37
C ALA A 219 -2.30 18.45 -10.41
N ALA A 220 -1.91 19.00 -9.25
CA ALA A 220 -0.85 20.00 -9.16
C ALA A 220 0.54 19.42 -9.47
N THR A 221 0.74 18.10 -9.29
CA THR A 221 1.99 17.40 -9.63
C THR A 221 2.02 16.94 -11.09
N GLY A 222 0.98 17.26 -11.87
CA GLY A 222 0.86 16.92 -13.28
C GLY A 222 0.31 15.51 -13.53
N SER A 223 -0.30 14.87 -12.51
CA SER A 223 -1.02 13.62 -12.72
C SER A 223 -2.18 13.83 -13.69
N THR A 224 -2.30 12.93 -14.67
CA THR A 224 -3.46 12.89 -15.58
C THR A 224 -4.64 12.11 -15.00
N ASN A 225 -4.41 11.39 -13.91
CA ASN A 225 -5.40 10.63 -13.16
C ASN A 225 -5.49 11.20 -11.75
N ALA A 226 -5.69 12.51 -11.64
CA ALA A 226 -5.96 13.14 -10.36
C ALA A 226 -7.39 12.79 -9.92
N TYR A 227 -7.54 12.41 -8.66
CA TYR A 227 -8.81 12.09 -8.04
C TYR A 227 -9.15 13.14 -6.99
N CYS A 228 -10.41 13.23 -6.63
CA CYS A 228 -10.84 13.97 -5.46
C CYS A 228 -10.93 12.98 -4.29
N ASP A 229 -9.87 12.90 -3.48
CA ASP A 229 -9.76 11.94 -2.37
C ASP A 229 -10.47 12.44 -1.11
N CYS A 230 -11.66 11.89 -0.87
CA CYS A 230 -12.52 12.22 0.26
C CYS A 230 -12.39 11.26 1.43
N ALA A 231 -13.03 11.62 2.56
CA ALA A 231 -12.91 10.95 3.85
C ALA A 231 -11.46 10.90 4.37
N CYS A 232 -10.63 11.83 3.90
CA CYS A 232 -9.22 11.96 4.25
C CYS A 232 -8.95 12.98 5.35
N GLY A 233 -10.00 13.51 6.01
CA GLY A 233 -9.88 14.41 7.17
C GLY A 233 -9.56 15.88 6.84
N ALA A 234 -9.21 16.18 5.59
CA ALA A 234 -9.15 17.52 5.04
C ALA A 234 -9.54 17.48 3.55
N LEU A 235 -9.94 18.62 2.98
CA LEU A 235 -10.27 18.73 1.56
C LEU A 235 -9.03 18.52 0.69
N ASP A 236 -9.13 17.58 -0.25
CA ASP A 236 -8.19 17.44 -1.35
C ASP A 236 -8.35 18.62 -2.34
N PRO A 237 -7.28 19.37 -2.65
CA PRO A 237 -7.31 20.44 -3.65
C PRO A 237 -7.88 20.01 -5.02
N ASP A 238 -7.77 18.75 -5.39
CA ASP A 238 -8.27 18.23 -6.66
C ASP A 238 -9.80 18.20 -6.72
N CYS A 239 -10.48 18.19 -5.58
CA CYS A 239 -11.93 18.36 -5.47
C CYS A 239 -12.44 19.74 -5.91
N LEU A 240 -11.56 20.72 -6.11
CA LEU A 240 -11.95 22.01 -6.71
C LEU A 240 -12.26 21.88 -8.21
N ASP A 241 -11.82 20.81 -8.85
CA ASP A 241 -12.27 20.45 -10.20
C ASP A 241 -13.49 19.51 -10.12
N ALA A 242 -14.65 20.03 -10.51
CA ALA A 242 -15.89 19.25 -10.56
C ALA A 242 -15.85 18.08 -11.56
N ALA A 243 -14.84 18.01 -12.43
CA ALA A 243 -14.61 16.88 -13.33
C ALA A 243 -13.72 15.77 -12.74
N ALA A 244 -13.03 16.04 -11.62
CA ALA A 244 -12.21 15.03 -10.94
C ALA A 244 -13.12 13.90 -10.41
N PRO A 245 -12.81 12.62 -10.69
CA PRO A 245 -13.57 11.51 -10.11
C PRO A 245 -13.38 11.48 -8.59
N VAL A 246 -14.48 11.36 -7.85
CA VAL A 246 -14.46 11.29 -6.37
C VAL A 246 -14.08 9.88 -5.92
N LEU A 247 -13.09 9.78 -5.03
CA LEU A 247 -12.69 8.56 -4.33
C LEU A 247 -13.00 8.67 -2.83
N GLY A 248 -13.21 7.54 -2.17
CA GLY A 248 -13.52 7.49 -0.74
C GLY A 248 -15.00 7.71 -0.38
N CYS A 249 -15.83 8.19 -1.32
CA CYS A 249 -17.27 8.32 -1.13
C CYS A 249 -18.10 7.29 -1.92
N ALA A 250 -19.36 7.13 -1.55
CA ALA A 250 -20.29 6.34 -2.33
C ALA A 250 -20.59 7.01 -3.68
N GLN A 251 -20.98 6.21 -4.66
CA GLN A 251 -21.44 6.74 -5.95
C GLN A 251 -22.59 7.74 -5.72
N GLY A 252 -22.53 8.91 -6.38
CA GLY A 252 -23.52 9.98 -6.23
C GLY A 252 -23.16 11.05 -5.20
N GLN A 253 -22.17 10.79 -4.34
CA GLN A 253 -21.68 11.75 -3.34
C GLN A 253 -20.54 12.65 -3.88
N THR A 254 -20.26 13.72 -3.15
CA THR A 254 -19.17 14.69 -3.41
C THR A 254 -18.33 14.93 -2.15
N CYS A 255 -17.15 15.54 -2.27
CA CYS A 255 -16.44 16.09 -1.12
C CYS A 255 -17.02 17.45 -0.70
N ASP A 256 -17.29 17.64 0.57
CA ASP A 256 -17.53 18.96 1.15
C ASP A 256 -16.21 19.73 1.40
N SER A 257 -16.30 20.94 1.95
CA SER A 257 -15.14 21.78 2.25
C SER A 257 -14.22 21.25 3.35
N GLU A 258 -14.67 20.26 4.10
CA GLU A 258 -13.98 19.60 5.20
C GLU A 258 -13.31 18.30 4.73
N GLY A 259 -13.53 17.89 3.47
CA GLY A 259 -13.05 16.62 2.92
C GLY A 259 -13.87 15.42 3.36
N ALA A 260 -15.07 15.63 3.88
CA ALA A 260 -16.03 14.57 4.18
C ALA A 260 -16.95 14.32 2.96
N CYS A 261 -17.54 13.14 2.92
CA CYS A 261 -18.52 12.79 1.89
C CYS A 261 -19.85 13.47 2.19
N ASP A 262 -20.34 14.24 1.22
CA ASP A 262 -21.61 14.96 1.25
C ASP A 262 -22.51 14.51 0.10
N GLY A 263 -23.82 14.68 0.28
CA GLY A 263 -24.84 14.25 -0.65
C GLY A 263 -25.32 12.82 -0.42
N ILE A 264 -26.38 12.47 -1.14
CA ILE A 264 -27.09 11.19 -0.98
C ILE A 264 -26.47 10.16 -1.93
N PRO A 265 -26.03 9.00 -1.43
CA PRO A 265 -25.58 7.90 -2.26
C PRO A 265 -26.64 7.45 -3.27
N ASP A 266 -26.22 7.10 -4.49
CA ASP A 266 -27.09 6.52 -5.53
C ASP A 266 -27.76 5.21 -5.06
N ALA A 267 -27.13 4.50 -4.12
CA ALA A 267 -27.64 3.28 -3.52
C ALA A 267 -28.71 3.52 -2.44
N TRP A 268 -28.90 4.77 -1.99
CA TRP A 268 -29.94 5.12 -1.04
C TRP A 268 -31.32 5.05 -1.68
N THR A 269 -32.23 4.31 -1.04
CA THR A 269 -33.58 4.02 -1.56
C THR A 269 -34.70 4.61 -0.71
N CYS A 270 -34.38 5.12 0.48
CA CYS A 270 -35.33 5.82 1.34
C CYS A 270 -35.51 7.28 0.90
N GLY A 271 -36.33 8.05 1.65
CA GLY A 271 -36.55 9.45 1.33
C GLY A 271 -35.25 10.27 1.41
N GLU A 272 -35.08 11.24 0.51
CA GLU A 272 -33.90 12.12 0.55
C GLU A 272 -33.80 12.89 1.87
N ASN A 273 -34.95 13.31 2.41
CA ASN A 273 -35.06 14.01 3.70
C ASN A 273 -34.90 13.08 4.92
N SER A 274 -34.43 11.84 4.73
CA SER A 274 -34.16 10.91 5.83
C SER A 274 -32.73 10.39 5.82
N TYR A 275 -31.87 10.89 4.93
CA TYR A 275 -30.44 10.60 4.94
C TYR A 275 -29.70 11.73 5.67
N ASP A 276 -28.90 11.40 6.67
CA ASP A 276 -27.99 12.32 7.39
C ASP A 276 -28.65 13.65 7.80
N GLN A 277 -29.80 13.56 8.49
CA GLN A 277 -30.54 14.75 8.93
C GLN A 277 -30.09 15.23 10.31
N GLY A 278 -29.14 14.53 10.93
CA GLY A 278 -28.65 14.78 12.26
C GLY A 278 -29.61 14.31 13.36
N ALA A 279 -29.21 14.59 14.60
CA ALA A 279 -29.85 14.06 15.79
C ALA A 279 -31.36 14.36 15.89
N GLY A 280 -32.15 13.34 16.22
CA GLY A 280 -33.58 13.39 16.46
C GLY A 280 -34.47 12.99 15.29
N ASN A 281 -33.90 12.58 14.16
CA ASN A 281 -34.66 12.10 12.98
C ASN A 281 -34.71 10.57 12.86
N GLY A 282 -34.01 9.87 13.76
CA GLY A 282 -33.89 8.42 13.72
C GLY A 282 -32.87 7.96 12.69
N CYS A 283 -32.39 6.74 12.90
CA CYS A 283 -31.47 6.00 12.04
C CYS A 283 -32.29 5.15 11.08
N GLN A 284 -32.22 5.42 9.78
CA GLN A 284 -32.97 4.71 8.75
C GLN A 284 -32.21 3.49 8.24
N CYS A 285 -32.73 2.32 8.55
CA CYS A 285 -32.14 1.05 8.16
C CYS A 285 -32.91 0.41 7.00
N GLY A 286 -32.24 -0.49 6.28
CA GLY A 286 -32.78 -1.16 5.10
C GLY A 286 -32.88 -0.23 3.88
N CYS A 287 -32.22 0.93 3.92
CA CYS A 287 -32.30 1.94 2.88
C CYS A 287 -31.28 1.75 1.75
N GLY A 288 -30.57 0.62 1.68
CA GLY A 288 -29.60 0.29 0.64
C GLY A 288 -28.20 0.89 0.83
N TYR A 289 -28.06 1.86 1.73
CA TYR A 289 -26.77 2.41 2.18
C TYR A 289 -26.86 2.74 3.69
N PRO A 290 -25.73 2.73 4.44
CA PRO A 290 -25.70 3.16 5.84
C PRO A 290 -26.19 4.59 6.03
N ASP A 291 -27.10 4.80 6.99
CA ASP A 291 -27.50 6.13 7.42
C ASP A 291 -26.49 6.68 8.45
N PRO A 292 -25.82 7.81 8.19
CA PRO A 292 -24.91 8.43 9.16
C PRO A 292 -25.54 8.72 10.53
N ASP A 293 -26.86 8.93 10.58
CA ASP A 293 -27.59 9.15 11.84
C ASP A 293 -27.50 7.93 12.78
N CYS A 294 -27.22 6.72 12.27
CA CYS A 294 -27.01 5.52 13.08
C CYS A 294 -25.78 5.56 13.99
N ALA A 295 -24.80 6.41 13.68
CA ALA A 295 -23.64 6.61 14.55
C ALA A 295 -23.95 7.53 15.75
N LEU A 296 -25.11 8.21 15.75
CA LEU A 296 -25.50 9.14 16.80
C LEU A 296 -26.13 8.41 18.00
N PRO A 297 -25.71 8.72 19.23
CA PRO A 297 -26.20 8.01 20.41
C PRO A 297 -27.67 8.37 20.71
N GLY A 298 -28.52 7.33 20.74
CA GLY A 298 -29.92 7.44 21.18
C GLY A 298 -30.92 7.72 20.05
N GLU A 299 -30.51 7.66 18.79
CA GLU A 299 -31.43 7.71 17.67
C GLU A 299 -32.38 6.51 17.67
N ALA A 300 -33.64 6.75 17.31
CA ALA A 300 -34.62 5.69 17.13
C ALA A 300 -34.28 4.92 15.84
N LEU A 301 -34.30 3.59 15.90
CA LEU A 301 -34.14 2.76 14.70
C LEU A 301 -35.45 2.76 13.92
N GLU A 302 -35.42 3.22 12.68
CA GLU A 302 -36.52 3.20 11.73
C GLU A 302 -36.22 2.16 10.64
N GLY A 303 -37.24 1.41 10.22
CA GLY A 303 -37.09 0.33 9.22
C GLY A 303 -36.77 -1.05 9.80
N CYS A 304 -36.24 -1.13 11.03
CA CYS A 304 -36.00 -2.41 11.72
C CYS A 304 -37.17 -2.84 12.62
N GLN A 305 -37.25 -4.14 12.90
CA GLN A 305 -38.17 -4.72 13.89
C GLN A 305 -37.73 -4.41 15.32
N LEU A 306 -38.67 -4.63 16.25
CA LEU A 306 -38.37 -4.56 17.69
C LEU A 306 -37.33 -5.63 18.03
N ASP A 307 -36.23 -5.24 18.69
CA ASP A 307 -35.06 -6.06 19.03
C ASP A 307 -34.04 -6.30 17.89
N GLU A 308 -34.14 -5.57 16.80
CA GLU A 308 -33.08 -5.49 15.79
C GLU A 308 -32.13 -4.30 16.02
N VAL A 309 -30.94 -4.36 15.42
CA VAL A 309 -29.92 -3.32 15.39
C VAL A 309 -29.61 -2.94 13.94
N CYS A 310 -29.35 -1.67 13.68
CA CYS A 310 -28.77 -1.24 12.40
C CYS A 310 -27.29 -1.54 12.40
N THR A 311 -26.80 -2.19 11.35
CA THR A 311 -25.36 -2.39 11.16
C THR A 311 -24.70 -1.17 10.54
N ASP A 312 -23.37 -1.15 10.57
CA ASP A 312 -22.57 -0.18 9.82
C ASP A 312 -22.78 -0.27 8.29
N TRP A 313 -23.50 -1.30 7.80
CA TRP A 313 -23.91 -1.48 6.40
C TRP A 313 -25.34 -0.99 6.12
N GLY A 314 -26.03 -0.44 7.12
CA GLY A 314 -27.42 0.00 7.01
C GLY A 314 -28.41 -1.15 6.91
N THR A 315 -28.03 -2.38 7.29
CA THR A 315 -28.94 -3.54 7.33
C THR A 315 -29.47 -3.77 8.74
N CYS A 316 -30.71 -4.25 8.86
CA CYS A 316 -31.30 -4.64 10.13
C CYS A 316 -30.87 -6.06 10.47
N LEU A 317 -30.30 -6.26 11.67
CA LEU A 317 -29.96 -7.58 12.19
C LEU A 317 -30.65 -7.80 13.54
N PRO A 318 -31.04 -9.04 13.88
CA PRO A 318 -31.42 -9.37 15.24
C PRO A 318 -30.31 -9.00 16.22
N ALA A 319 -30.63 -8.37 17.36
CA ALA A 319 -29.63 -7.99 18.35
C ALA A 319 -28.85 -9.19 18.94
N SER A 320 -29.37 -10.40 18.77
CA SER A 320 -28.69 -11.64 19.16
C SER A 320 -27.82 -12.26 18.06
N TRP A 321 -27.77 -11.69 16.86
CA TRP A 321 -26.88 -12.15 15.78
C TRP A 321 -25.42 -11.88 16.14
N THR A 322 -24.57 -12.89 16.05
CA THR A 322 -23.16 -12.81 16.44
C THR A 322 -22.17 -13.12 15.32
N CYS A 323 -22.64 -13.65 14.18
CA CYS A 323 -21.82 -13.91 13.01
C CYS A 323 -21.60 -12.64 12.18
N ASP A 324 -20.84 -12.75 11.08
CA ASP A 324 -20.66 -11.65 10.14
C ASP A 324 -22.03 -11.14 9.64
N PRO A 325 -22.29 -9.82 9.68
CA PRO A 325 -23.50 -9.21 9.14
C PRO A 325 -23.82 -9.58 7.68
N GLY A 326 -22.79 -9.82 6.87
CA GLY A 326 -22.94 -10.15 5.45
C GLY A 326 -23.48 -11.57 5.19
N PHE A 327 -23.62 -12.39 6.23
CA PHE A 327 -24.15 -13.76 6.15
C PHE A 327 -25.61 -13.87 6.60
N TYR A 328 -26.25 -12.77 6.99
CA TYR A 328 -27.65 -12.79 7.43
C TYR A 328 -28.59 -12.45 6.27
N ASP A 329 -29.54 -13.33 5.95
CA ASP A 329 -30.60 -13.09 4.94
C ASP A 329 -30.02 -12.65 3.58
N THR A 330 -29.05 -13.41 3.08
CA THR A 330 -28.43 -13.21 1.78
C THR A 330 -29.41 -13.46 0.62
N GLY A 331 -30.51 -14.15 0.90
CA GLY A 331 -31.54 -14.54 -0.06
C GLY A 331 -31.22 -15.85 -0.80
N PHE A 332 -30.23 -16.61 -0.33
CA PHE A 332 -29.82 -17.89 -0.91
C PHE A 332 -30.15 -19.03 0.05
N GLU A 333 -31.08 -19.91 -0.34
CA GLU A 333 -31.53 -21.06 0.47
C GLU A 333 -30.39 -22.04 0.88
N GLU A 334 -29.23 -21.93 0.23
CA GLU A 334 -28.05 -22.75 0.50
C GLU A 334 -27.00 -22.00 1.34
N ASP A 335 -27.30 -20.83 1.88
CA ASP A 335 -26.39 -19.98 2.67
C ASP A 335 -26.83 -19.88 4.13
N CYS A 336 -27.41 -20.97 4.67
CA CYS A 336 -27.90 -21.01 6.04
C CYS A 336 -26.75 -21.08 7.06
N ASP A 337 -26.53 -19.96 7.76
CA ASP A 337 -25.53 -19.72 8.80
C ASP A 337 -26.09 -19.98 10.21
N CYS A 338 -25.54 -21.00 10.86
CA CYS A 338 -26.05 -21.54 12.11
C CYS A 338 -25.16 -21.27 13.32
N GLY A 339 -25.79 -21.23 14.49
CA GLY A 339 -25.12 -20.96 15.76
C GLY A 339 -24.78 -19.49 15.98
N CYS A 340 -25.33 -18.61 15.14
CA CYS A 340 -25.10 -17.18 15.14
C CYS A 340 -25.99 -16.43 16.14
N GLY A 341 -26.69 -17.12 17.05
CA GLY A 341 -27.49 -16.50 18.11
C GLY A 341 -28.88 -16.01 17.68
N ALA A 342 -29.18 -15.93 16.39
CA ALA A 342 -30.53 -15.74 15.84
C ALA A 342 -30.80 -16.71 14.67
N PHE A 343 -32.08 -16.87 14.30
CA PHE A 343 -32.47 -17.67 13.14
C PHE A 343 -32.09 -16.91 11.87
N ASP A 344 -31.33 -17.56 11.01
CA ASP A 344 -31.00 -17.05 9.69
C ASP A 344 -32.15 -17.35 8.70
N PRO A 345 -32.76 -16.32 8.09
CA PRO A 345 -33.83 -16.48 7.10
C PRO A 345 -33.46 -17.30 5.87
N ASP A 346 -32.17 -17.45 5.54
CA ASP A 346 -31.71 -18.32 4.45
C ASP A 346 -31.97 -19.81 4.73
N CYS A 347 -32.19 -20.17 6.00
CA CYS A 347 -32.51 -21.53 6.39
C CYS A 347 -33.95 -21.94 6.01
N PHE A 348 -34.09 -23.14 5.44
CA PHE A 348 -35.40 -23.71 5.13
C PHE A 348 -36.32 -23.84 6.38
N ASP A 349 -35.74 -24.23 7.51
CA ASP A 349 -36.41 -24.29 8.81
C ASP A 349 -35.40 -24.09 9.96
N SER A 350 -35.90 -24.04 11.20
CA SER A 350 -35.07 -23.80 12.39
C SER A 350 -34.29 -25.02 12.88
N LEU A 351 -34.20 -26.10 12.10
CA LEU A 351 -33.51 -27.32 12.52
C LEU A 351 -32.03 -27.27 12.12
N ALA A 352 -31.15 -27.84 12.94
CA ALA A 352 -29.71 -27.87 12.62
C ALA A 352 -29.38 -28.68 11.35
N ALA A 353 -30.34 -29.46 10.85
CA ALA A 353 -30.22 -30.20 9.59
C ALA A 353 -30.28 -29.28 8.35
N SER A 354 -30.80 -28.07 8.50
CA SER A 354 -30.87 -27.05 7.44
C SER A 354 -29.58 -26.24 7.33
N CYS A 355 -28.65 -26.37 8.28
CA CYS A 355 -27.40 -25.63 8.32
C CYS A 355 -26.44 -26.01 7.20
N HIS A 356 -25.94 -25.01 6.49
CA HIS A 356 -24.83 -25.16 5.56
C HIS A 356 -23.51 -24.77 6.23
N PHE A 357 -23.54 -23.67 6.98
CA PHE A 357 -22.39 -23.10 7.66
C PHE A 357 -22.64 -23.11 9.18
N CYS A 358 -21.66 -23.61 9.93
CA CYS A 358 -21.76 -23.73 11.39
C CYS A 358 -20.46 -23.35 12.10
N GLY A 359 -19.43 -22.93 11.36
CA GLY A 359 -18.06 -22.79 11.87
C GLY A 359 -17.55 -21.37 11.81
N ASP A 360 -18.43 -20.43 11.46
CA ASP A 360 -18.08 -19.09 11.08
C ASP A 360 -17.69 -18.26 12.29
N PRO A 361 -16.81 -17.25 12.14
CA PRO A 361 -16.48 -16.37 13.23
C PRO A 361 -17.74 -15.77 13.87
N GLY A 362 -17.90 -15.98 15.17
CA GLY A 362 -19.10 -15.56 15.90
C GLY A 362 -20.15 -16.67 16.09
N SER A 363 -20.09 -17.76 15.32
CA SER A 363 -20.88 -18.95 15.59
C SER A 363 -20.43 -19.62 16.88
N CYS A 364 -21.39 -20.22 17.60
CA CYS A 364 -21.13 -20.98 18.81
C CYS A 364 -20.52 -22.37 18.53
N ASN A 365 -20.45 -22.81 17.27
CA ASN A 365 -19.78 -24.04 16.85
C ASN A 365 -18.50 -23.71 16.05
N THR A 366 -17.49 -24.56 16.15
CA THR A 366 -16.16 -24.35 15.50
C THR A 366 -15.79 -25.48 14.54
N GLY A 367 -16.70 -26.40 14.29
CA GLY A 367 -16.49 -27.58 13.45
C GLY A 367 -17.55 -27.74 12.36
N ALA A 368 -17.56 -28.90 11.70
CA ALA A 368 -18.56 -29.21 10.68
C ALA A 368 -19.98 -29.31 11.27
N CYS A 369 -20.99 -28.96 10.46
CA CYS A 369 -22.39 -29.09 10.82
C CYS A 369 -22.82 -30.55 11.10
N PRO A 370 -23.77 -30.78 12.03
CA PRO A 370 -24.39 -29.79 12.92
C PRO A 370 -23.54 -29.47 14.17
N GLY A 371 -22.40 -30.14 14.38
CA GLY A 371 -21.46 -29.82 15.46
C GLY A 371 -22.10 -29.73 16.85
N THR A 372 -21.92 -28.59 17.52
CA THR A 372 -22.55 -28.27 18.82
C THR A 372 -23.89 -27.53 18.72
N ILE A 373 -24.45 -27.34 17.52
CA ILE A 373 -25.74 -26.67 17.31
C ILE A 373 -26.89 -27.51 17.89
N ASP A 374 -27.90 -26.87 18.49
CA ASP A 374 -29.11 -27.54 18.98
C ASP A 374 -29.90 -28.12 17.79
N PRO A 375 -30.13 -29.45 17.74
CA PRO A 375 -30.84 -30.07 16.61
C PRO A 375 -32.23 -29.50 16.33
N MET A 376 -32.87 -28.86 17.32
CA MET A 376 -34.22 -28.28 17.21
C MET A 376 -34.23 -26.76 17.08
N ASN A 377 -33.07 -26.10 17.19
CA ASN A 377 -32.94 -24.66 17.06
C ASN A 377 -31.55 -24.30 16.53
N ASN A 378 -31.46 -24.10 15.22
CA ASN A 378 -30.23 -23.80 14.50
C ASN A 378 -29.56 -22.47 14.89
N ALA A 379 -30.27 -21.58 15.59
CA ALA A 379 -29.73 -20.32 16.10
C ALA A 379 -28.81 -20.50 17.33
N VAL A 380 -28.97 -21.58 18.10
CA VAL A 380 -28.31 -21.73 19.40
C VAL A 380 -27.55 -23.05 19.50
N CYS A 381 -26.47 -23.05 20.28
CA CYS A 381 -25.77 -24.29 20.58
C CYS A 381 -26.49 -25.11 21.65
N ALA A 382 -26.50 -26.43 21.45
CA ALA A 382 -26.83 -27.37 22.49
C ALA A 382 -25.87 -27.12 23.67
N ARG A 383 -26.43 -26.87 24.86
CA ARG A 383 -25.63 -26.87 26.08
C ARG A 383 -24.93 -28.20 26.16
N ALA A 384 -23.59 -28.19 26.27
CA ALA A 384 -22.80 -29.40 26.41
C ALA A 384 -23.44 -30.31 27.46
N SER A 385 -23.98 -31.44 27.02
CA SER A 385 -24.83 -32.34 27.82
C SER A 385 -24.04 -33.10 28.92
N GLY A 386 -22.87 -32.59 29.30
CA GLY A 386 -21.94 -33.15 30.29
C GLY A 386 -22.08 -32.63 31.72
N GLY A 387 -22.96 -31.68 31.99
CA GLY A 387 -23.26 -31.24 33.36
C GLY A 387 -24.41 -32.03 33.96
N ARG A 388 -24.14 -33.22 34.51
CA ARG A 388 -25.07 -33.89 35.45
C ARG A 388 -25.44 -32.86 36.51
N SER A 389 -26.69 -32.41 36.54
CA SER A 389 -27.23 -31.70 37.70
C SER A 389 -27.00 -32.58 38.91
N VAL A 390 -26.00 -32.25 39.74
CA VAL A 390 -25.86 -32.83 41.07
C VAL A 390 -27.09 -32.37 41.82
N ALA A 391 -28.09 -33.26 41.89
CA ALA A 391 -29.22 -33.08 42.78
C ALA A 391 -28.65 -32.97 44.19
N THR A 392 -28.65 -31.76 44.74
CA THR A 392 -28.56 -31.53 46.18
C THR A 392 -29.76 -32.22 46.81
N GLN A 393 -29.58 -33.48 47.21
CA GLN A 393 -30.43 -34.10 48.22
C GLN A 393 -30.11 -33.41 49.54
N ASN A 394 -31.05 -32.60 50.02
CA ASN A 394 -31.09 -32.15 51.40
C ASN A 394 -31.42 -33.35 52.32
N PRO A 395 -30.79 -33.48 53.49
CA PRO A 395 -31.15 -34.47 54.49
C PRO A 395 -32.53 -34.26 55.10
#